data_AF-A0A7C8EL62-F1
#
_entry.id   AF-A0A7C8EL62-F1
#
_cell.length_a   1.000
_cell.length_b   1.000
_cell.length_c   1.000
_cell.angle_alpha   90.00
_cell.angle_beta   90.00
_cell.angle_gamma   90.00
#
_symmetry.space_group_name_H-M   'P 1'
#
loop_
_entity.id
_entity.type
_entity.pdbx_description
1 polymer ?
#
loop_
_entity_poly.entity_id
_entity_poly.type
_entity_poly.pdbx_seq_one_letter_code
_entity_poly.pdbx_strand_id
1 'polypeptide(L)'
;MKEKKMNLIEACDKAFGIIVQAQEMDNLYRKGIKCLGEGKLRNGVMSLAAEAVSDEKLSLEVFVSNENLVSFLCGAWIQFLLVEVAGLKKDKLKHLAREAFGENLQERLLH
;
A
#
# COMPACT_ATOMS: atom_id res chain seq x y z
N MET A 1 20.14 21.48 4.90
CA MET A 1 20.49 20.08 4.53
C MET A 1 19.52 19.64 3.44
N LYS A 2 19.99 19.16 2.28
CA LYS A 2 19.09 18.46 1.34
C LYS A 2 18.73 17.12 1.99
N GLU A 3 17.45 16.88 2.26
CA GLU A 3 17.00 15.56 2.68
C GLU A 3 17.41 14.53 1.62
N LYS A 4 17.99 13.41 2.06
CA LYS A 4 18.28 12.29 1.18
C LYS A 4 16.93 11.76 0.67
N LYS A 5 16.74 11.77 -0.65
CA LYS A 5 15.57 11.10 -1.26
C LYS A 5 15.62 9.62 -0.92
N MET A 6 14.51 9.11 -0.40
CA MET A 6 14.33 7.71 -0.06
C MET A 6 14.19 6.91 -1.36
N ASN A 7 14.89 5.79 -1.46
CA ASN A 7 14.68 4.88 -2.59
C ASN A 7 13.47 3.97 -2.37
N LEU A 8 13.03 3.28 -3.42
CA LEU A 8 11.83 2.45 -3.41
C LEU A 8 11.92 1.31 -2.38
N ILE A 9 13.11 0.75 -2.15
CA ILE A 9 13.33 -0.35 -1.20
C ILE A 9 13.22 0.19 0.24
N GLU A 10 13.91 1.29 0.55
CA GLU A 10 13.84 1.96 1.85
C GLU A 10 12.39 2.37 2.18
N ALA A 11 11.65 2.87 1.20
CA ALA A 11 10.24 3.25 1.37
C ALA A 11 9.33 2.02 1.55
N CYS A 12 9.61 0.92 0.86
CA CYS A 12 8.84 -0.32 0.99
C CYS A 12 9.05 -0.96 2.37
N ASP A 13 10.28 -0.95 2.88
CA ASP A 13 10.59 -1.45 4.21
C ASP A 13 9.96 -0.58 5.31
N LYS A 14 9.96 0.75 5.12
CA LYS A 14 9.27 1.67 6.01
C LYS A 14 7.75 1.48 5.98
N ALA A 15 7.16 1.32 4.79
CA ALA A 15 5.74 1.04 4.63
C ALA A 15 5.35 -0.28 5.31
N PHE A 16 6.13 -1.33 5.10
CA PHE A 16 5.95 -2.61 5.79
C PHE A 16 5.95 -2.43 7.31
N GLY A 17 6.94 -1.72 7.85
CA GLY A 17 7.05 -1.44 9.29
C GLY A 17 5.87 -0.64 9.88
N ILE A 18 5.13 0.11 9.06
CA ILE A 18 3.88 0.78 9.44
C ILE A 18 2.72 -0.22 9.40
N ILE A 19 2.58 -0.97 8.30
CA ILE A 19 1.46 -1.88 8.08
C ILE A 19 1.38 -2.97 9.15
N VAL A 20 2.50 -3.57 9.55
CA VAL A 20 2.51 -4.65 10.56
C VAL A 20 2.21 -4.18 11.98
N GLN A 21 2.10 -2.87 12.23
CA GLN A 21 1.63 -2.35 13.52
C GLN A 21 0.12 -2.56 13.69
N ALA A 22 -0.64 -2.66 12.58
CA ALA A 22 -2.05 -3.04 12.62
C ALA A 22 -2.17 -4.56 12.75
N GLN A 23 -2.80 -5.04 13.83
CA GLN A 23 -2.85 -6.46 14.18
C GLN A 23 -3.48 -7.32 13.08
N GLU A 24 -4.54 -6.83 12.42
CA GLU A 24 -5.19 -7.53 11.32
C GLU A 24 -4.26 -7.68 10.11
N MET A 25 -3.46 -6.65 9.81
CA MET A 25 -2.50 -6.69 8.71
C MET A 25 -1.31 -7.59 9.01
N ASP A 26 -0.79 -7.59 10.25
CA ASP A 26 0.25 -8.55 10.66
C ASP A 26 -0.25 -9.99 10.53
N ASN A 27 -1.49 -10.26 10.95
CA ASN A 27 -2.10 -11.59 10.79
C ASN A 27 -2.18 -12.02 9.33
N LEU A 28 -2.59 -11.11 8.43
CA LEU A 28 -2.61 -11.38 6.99
C LEU A 28 -1.20 -11.58 6.43
N TYR A 29 -0.24 -10.76 6.84
CA TYR A 29 1.15 -10.89 6.42
C TYR A 29 1.73 -12.25 6.82
N ARG A 30 1.57 -12.66 8.09
CA ARG A 30 2.02 -13.98 8.58
C ARG A 30 1.34 -15.13 7.87
N LYS A 31 0.04 -15.01 7.57
CA LYS A 31 -0.68 -15.99 6.74
C LYS A 31 -0.07 -16.04 5.33
N GLY A 32 0.21 -14.90 4.74
CA GLY A 32 0.86 -14.77 3.44
C GLY A 32 2.23 -15.44 3.41
N ILE A 33 3.05 -15.26 4.45
CA ILE A 33 4.36 -15.94 4.56
C ILE A 33 4.16 -17.46 4.54
N LYS A 34 3.21 -17.98 5.30
CA LYS A 34 2.94 -19.43 5.36
C LYS A 34 2.47 -20.01 4.03
N CYS A 35 1.67 -19.26 3.27
CA CYS A 35 1.09 -19.75 2.01
C CYS A 35 2.00 -19.53 0.79
N LEU A 36 2.74 -18.43 0.74
CA LEU A 36 3.45 -17.95 -0.45
C LEU A 36 4.97 -17.87 -0.26
N GLY A 37 5.42 -17.71 0.99
CA GLY A 37 6.80 -17.34 1.31
C GLY A 37 7.05 -15.84 1.24
N GLU A 38 7.98 -15.35 2.07
CA GLU A 38 8.28 -13.92 2.23
C GLU A 38 8.73 -13.25 0.92
N GLY A 39 9.60 -13.92 0.15
CA GLY A 39 10.09 -13.40 -1.12
C GLY A 39 8.97 -13.19 -2.15
N LYS A 40 7.98 -14.08 -2.22
CA LYS A 40 6.83 -13.92 -3.12
C LYS A 40 5.91 -12.79 -2.69
N LEU A 41 5.71 -12.60 -1.39
CA LEU A 41 4.94 -11.46 -0.88
C LEU A 41 5.58 -10.14 -1.30
N ARG A 42 6.87 -9.98 -1.01
CA ARG A 42 7.59 -8.74 -1.32
C ARG A 42 7.62 -8.47 -2.82
N ASN A 43 7.89 -9.49 -3.63
CA ASN A 43 7.87 -9.36 -5.08
C ASN A 43 6.47 -9.00 -5.59
N GLY A 44 5.41 -9.61 -5.06
CA GLY A 44 4.03 -9.31 -5.46
C GLY A 44 3.63 -7.86 -5.18
N VAL A 45 4.00 -7.33 -4.00
CA VAL A 45 3.77 -5.92 -3.65
C VAL A 45 4.56 -4.99 -4.58
N MET A 46 5.83 -5.30 -4.85
CA MET A 46 6.68 -4.50 -5.73
C MET A 46 6.20 -4.53 -7.18
N SER A 47 5.73 -5.68 -7.68
CA SER A 47 5.12 -5.78 -9.00
C SER A 47 3.85 -4.94 -9.10
N LEU A 48 2.97 -5.01 -8.10
CA LEU A 48 1.77 -4.17 -8.05
C LEU A 48 2.12 -2.67 -8.05
N ALA A 49 3.12 -2.28 -7.26
CA ALA A 49 3.60 -0.91 -7.22
C ALA A 49 4.18 -0.47 -8.57
N ALA A 50 4.99 -1.31 -9.23
CA ALA A 50 5.59 -1.03 -10.53
C ALA A 50 4.53 -0.88 -11.65
N GLU A 51 3.51 -1.75 -11.65
CA GLU A 51 2.38 -1.65 -12.58
C GLU A 51 1.61 -0.33 -12.38
N ALA A 52 1.36 0.06 -11.13
CA ALA A 52 0.61 1.28 -10.84
C ALA A 52 1.38 2.55 -11.25
N VAL A 53 2.70 2.64 -10.99
CA VAL A 53 3.51 3.81 -11.41
C VAL A 53 3.83 3.84 -12.91
N SER A 54 3.38 2.84 -13.68
CA SER A 54 3.40 2.94 -15.15
C SER A 54 2.38 3.96 -15.66
N ASP A 55 1.41 4.36 -14.84
CA ASP A 55 0.58 5.55 -15.09
C ASP A 55 1.40 6.82 -14.77
N GLU A 56 1.64 7.65 -15.80
CA GLU A 56 2.48 8.85 -15.67
C GLU A 56 1.96 9.86 -14.65
N LYS A 57 0.64 10.01 -14.54
CA LYS A 57 0.03 10.96 -13.61
C LYS A 57 0.24 10.48 -12.18
N LEU A 58 -0.03 9.20 -11.90
CA LEU A 58 0.19 8.63 -10.59
C LEU A 58 1.68 8.67 -10.21
N SER A 59 2.57 8.39 -11.17
CA SER A 59 4.01 8.46 -10.95
C SER A 59 4.45 9.84 -10.44
N LEU A 60 3.97 10.93 -11.06
CA LEU A 60 4.26 12.30 -10.63
C LEU A 60 3.76 12.58 -9.20
N GLU A 61 2.59 12.06 -8.83
CA GLU A 61 2.02 12.22 -7.48
C GLU A 61 2.80 11.43 -6.42
N VAL A 62 3.27 10.22 -6.78
CA VAL A 62 3.99 9.32 -5.87
C VAL A 62 5.41 9.82 -5.58
N PHE A 63 6.13 10.29 -6.60
CA PHE A 63 7.56 10.65 -6.47
C PHE A 63 7.82 12.11 -6.05
N VAL A 64 6.78 12.87 -5.70
CA VAL A 64 6.90 14.26 -5.25
C VAL A 64 7.58 14.38 -3.88
N SER A 65 7.36 13.41 -2.98
CA SER A 65 7.92 13.40 -1.61
C SER A 65 8.16 11.97 -1.11
N ASN A 66 8.98 11.84 -0.06
CA ASN A 66 9.21 10.55 0.59
C ASN A 66 7.93 10.03 1.27
N GLU A 67 7.13 10.92 1.83
CA GLU A 67 5.85 10.61 2.47
C GLU A 67 4.85 10.02 1.47
N ASN A 68 4.75 10.61 0.27
CA ASN A 68 3.88 10.13 -0.78
C ASN A 68 4.29 8.72 -1.23
N LEU A 69 5.60 8.51 -1.40
CA LEU A 69 6.15 7.20 -1.76
C LEU A 69 5.83 6.12 -0.70
N VAL A 70 6.02 6.44 0.57
CA VAL A 70 5.71 5.53 1.68
C VAL A 70 4.21 5.26 1.76
N SER A 71 3.37 6.29 1.66
CA SER A 71 1.91 6.16 1.68
C SER A 71 1.39 5.29 0.53
N PHE A 72 1.95 5.49 -0.68
CA PHE A 72 1.65 4.66 -1.84
C PHE A 72 2.00 3.19 -1.60
N LEU A 73 3.17 2.90 -1.06
CA LEU A 73 3.59 1.53 -0.75
C LEU A 73 2.80 0.90 0.40
N CYS A 74 2.34 1.69 1.38
CA CYS A 74 1.36 1.23 2.37
C CYS A 74 0.07 0.76 1.69
N GLY A 75 -0.44 1.54 0.73
CA GLY A 75 -1.60 1.17 -0.08
C GLY A 75 -1.38 -0.13 -0.87
N ALA A 76 -0.21 -0.28 -1.51
CA ALA A 76 0.15 -1.48 -2.24
C ALA A 76 0.20 -2.73 -1.33
N TRP A 77 0.78 -2.61 -0.13
CA TRP A 77 0.79 -3.68 0.88
C TRP A 77 -0.63 -4.08 1.30
N ILE A 78 -1.47 -3.11 1.68
CA ILE A 78 -2.85 -3.38 2.11
C ILE A 78 -3.63 -4.05 0.99
N GLN A 79 -3.55 -3.51 -0.23
CA GLN A 79 -4.24 -4.07 -1.39
C GLN A 79 -3.79 -5.51 -1.65
N PHE A 80 -2.48 -5.77 -1.64
CA PHE A 80 -1.94 -7.10 -1.89
C PHE A 80 -2.41 -8.10 -0.82
N LEU A 81 -2.30 -7.75 0.47
CA LEU A 81 -2.72 -8.63 1.56
C LEU A 81 -4.23 -8.94 1.51
N LEU A 82 -5.06 -7.94 1.21
CA LEU A 82 -6.50 -8.15 1.10
C LEU A 82 -6.89 -8.99 -0.12
N VAL A 83 -6.31 -8.73 -1.28
CA VAL A 83 -6.69 -9.42 -2.51
C VAL A 83 -6.07 -10.82 -2.60
N GLU A 84 -4.74 -10.90 -2.46
CA GLU A 84 -4.00 -12.13 -2.74
C GLU A 84 -3.96 -13.08 -1.54
N VAL A 85 -4.05 -12.58 -0.30
CA VAL A 85 -3.99 -13.42 0.92
C VAL A 85 -5.35 -13.62 1.58
N ALA A 86 -6.18 -12.58 1.66
CA ALA A 86 -7.53 -12.69 2.19
C ALA A 86 -8.56 -13.13 1.13
N GLY A 87 -8.19 -13.13 -0.16
CA GLY A 87 -9.06 -13.54 -1.26
C GLY A 87 -10.18 -12.55 -1.56
N LEU A 88 -10.00 -11.28 -1.18
CA LEU A 88 -11.00 -10.25 -1.39
C LEU A 88 -11.03 -9.84 -2.88
N LYS A 89 -12.21 -9.88 -3.50
CA LYS A 89 -12.38 -9.47 -4.90
C LYS A 89 -12.01 -8.00 -5.07
N LYS A 90 -11.22 -7.68 -6.10
CA LYS A 90 -10.76 -6.29 -6.40
C LYS A 90 -11.91 -5.27 -6.44
N ASP A 91 -13.07 -5.63 -6.98
CA ASP A 91 -14.23 -4.72 -7.04
C ASP A 91 -14.83 -4.43 -5.66
N LYS A 92 -14.83 -5.43 -4.77
CA LYS A 92 -15.24 -5.24 -3.37
C LYS A 92 -14.25 -4.34 -2.64
N LEU A 93 -12.95 -4.46 -2.93
CA LEU A 93 -11.94 -3.57 -2.34
C LEU A 93 -12.17 -2.11 -2.78
N LYS A 94 -12.43 -1.89 -4.07
CA LYS A 94 -12.75 -0.57 -4.61
C LYS A 94 -14.00 0.02 -3.96
N HIS A 95 -15.03 -0.79 -3.73
CA HIS A 95 -16.23 -0.37 -3.02
C HIS A 95 -15.93 0.07 -1.59
N LEU A 96 -15.24 -0.78 -0.82
CA LEU A 96 -14.88 -0.49 0.57
C LEU A 96 -14.00 0.76 0.70
N ALA A 97 -13.05 0.93 -0.22
CA ALA A 97 -12.24 2.15 -0.27
C ALA A 97 -13.11 3.39 -0.57
N ARG A 98 -14.06 3.29 -1.50
CA ARG A 98 -14.99 4.39 -1.79
C ARG A 98 -15.91 4.71 -0.61
N GLU A 99 -16.39 3.73 0.14
CA GLU A 99 -17.18 4.00 1.35
C GLU A 99 -16.32 4.68 2.43
N ALA A 100 -15.14 4.11 2.72
CA ALA A 100 -14.26 4.62 3.76
C ALA A 100 -13.70 6.03 3.48
N PHE A 101 -13.41 6.34 2.21
CA PHE A 101 -12.79 7.61 1.81
C PHE A 101 -13.73 8.57 1.10
N GLY A 102 -14.83 8.09 0.51
CA GLY A 102 -15.80 8.90 -0.24
C GLY A 102 -16.89 9.53 0.61
N GLU A 103 -17.33 8.89 1.69
CA GLU A 103 -18.28 9.50 2.64
C GLU A 103 -17.56 10.46 3.61
N ASN A 104 -16.34 10.13 4.03
CA ASN A 104 -15.54 10.95 4.96
C ASN A 104 -14.99 12.26 4.37
N LEU A 105 -14.99 12.45 3.05
CA LEU A 105 -14.45 13.67 2.43
C LEU A 105 -15.39 14.88 2.58
N GLN A 106 -16.71 14.65 2.74
CA GLN A 106 -17.65 15.72 3.05
C GLN A 106 -17.59 16.17 4.52
N GLU A 107 -17.34 15.26 5.47
CA GLU A 107 -17.22 15.62 6.89
C GLU A 107 -15.86 16.24 7.26
N ARG A 108 -14.78 15.90 6.54
CA ARG A 108 -13.43 16.45 6.83
C ARG A 108 -13.11 17.80 6.18
N LEU A 109 -13.98 18.34 5.32
CA LEU A 109 -13.83 19.69 4.75
C LEU A 109 -14.51 20.78 5.59
N LEU A 110 -15.05 20.45 6.77
CA LEU A 110 -15.73 21.38 7.68
C LEU A 110 -15.01 21.62 9.02
N HIS A 111 -13.68 21.39 9.10
CA HIS A 111 -12.88 21.76 10.27
C HIS A 111 -11.57 22.44 9.88
#